data_AF-A0A3R7E1Y3-F1
#
_entry.id   AF-A0A3R7E1Y3-F1
#
_cell.length_a   1.000
_cell.length_b   1.000
_cell.length_c   1.000
_cell.angle_alpha   90.00
_cell.angle_beta   90.00
_cell.angle_gamma   90.00
#
_symmetry.space_group_name_H-M   'P 1'
#
loop_
_entity.id
_entity.type
_entity.pdbx_description
1 polymer ?
#
loop_
_entity_poly.entity_id
_entity_poly.type
_entity_poly.pdbx_seq_one_letter_code
_entity_poly.pdbx_strand_id
1 'polypeptide(L)'
;MILRGLIDTLNYILSFIGLDFWRAFWMMIIPIIIDLPRTLGKTIILFADALSRKLRPKRELERYPSISVIVPAHNMESTIERCIESLLEAYYPGKKEIIVIDDGSTDRTFEKMLKYRDRVKIIRRKECSGTRAVAVNTGIPFSSGELLIPFDADTFVERTALVNIVKPFADPKVGAVSGNVRVFNHKQNLLTKVQAYEYMTSMEIGRKVPSDRRNPIDSAWSFRRRPSRDL
;
A
#
# COMPACT_ATOMS: atom_id res chain seq x y z
N MET A 1 37.64 39.09 -10.43
CA MET A 1 38.83 38.29 -10.80
C MET A 1 38.66 36.82 -10.39
N ILE A 2 38.29 36.53 -9.14
CA ILE A 2 38.09 35.17 -8.61
C ILE A 2 37.02 34.36 -9.37
N LEU A 3 35.87 34.96 -9.68
CA LEU A 3 34.77 34.26 -10.36
C LEU A 3 35.13 33.79 -11.78
N ARG A 4 35.89 34.60 -12.54
CA ARG A 4 36.35 34.21 -13.88
C ARG A 4 37.32 33.03 -13.80
N GLY A 5 38.29 33.09 -12.88
CA GLY A 5 39.24 31.97 -12.69
C GLY A 5 38.55 30.67 -12.28
N LEU A 6 37.46 30.74 -11.50
CA LEU A 6 36.66 29.56 -11.16
C LEU A 6 35.92 28.99 -12.39
N ILE A 7 35.29 29.85 -13.19
CA ILE A 7 34.59 29.44 -14.43
C ILE A 7 35.59 28.79 -15.40
N ASP A 8 36.79 29.35 -15.54
CA ASP A 8 37.83 28.81 -16.41
C ASP A 8 38.33 27.43 -15.93
N THR A 9 38.49 27.27 -14.62
CA THR A 9 38.84 25.97 -14.02
C THR A 9 37.74 24.93 -14.24
N LEU A 10 36.47 25.32 -14.10
CA LEU A 10 35.33 24.45 -14.36
C LEU A 10 35.22 24.09 -15.84
N ASN A 11 35.43 25.04 -16.75
CA ASN A 11 35.49 24.78 -18.18
C ASN A 11 36.60 23.77 -18.52
N TYR A 12 37.78 23.90 -17.90
CA TYR A 12 38.86 22.94 -18.09
C TYR A 12 38.45 21.52 -17.68
N ILE A 13 37.79 21.37 -16.53
CA ILE A 13 37.31 20.07 -16.03
C ILE A 13 36.18 19.51 -16.90
N LEU A 14 35.22 20.34 -17.30
CA LEU A 14 34.07 19.91 -18.12
C LEU A 14 34.46 19.60 -19.56
N SER A 15 35.60 20.11 -20.05
CA SER A 15 36.10 19.80 -21.38
C SER A 15 36.42 18.31 -21.58
N PHE A 16 36.82 17.59 -20.51
CA PHE A 16 37.03 16.14 -20.54
C PHE A 16 35.78 15.34 -20.89
N ILE A 17 34.59 15.92 -20.74
CA ILE A 17 33.30 15.33 -21.09
C ILE A 17 32.58 16.09 -22.22
N GLY A 18 33.27 17.01 -22.90
CA GLY A 18 32.74 17.76 -24.04
C GLY A 18 31.69 18.84 -23.69
N LEU A 19 31.66 19.30 -22.44
CA LEU A 19 30.70 20.32 -21.97
C LEU A 19 31.41 21.63 -21.63
N ASP A 20 30.75 22.76 -21.90
CA ASP A 20 31.11 24.06 -21.34
C ASP A 20 30.30 24.35 -20.08
N PHE A 21 30.83 25.25 -19.25
CA PHE A 21 30.22 25.65 -17.98
C PHE A 21 28.77 26.12 -18.15
N TRP A 22 28.45 26.89 -19.19
CA TRP A 22 27.10 27.41 -19.38
C TRP A 22 26.12 26.32 -19.79
N ARG A 23 26.53 25.37 -20.65
CA ARG A 23 25.72 24.18 -20.95
C ARG A 23 25.46 23.35 -19.69
N ALA A 24 26.49 23.04 -18.91
CA ALA A 24 26.35 22.28 -17.66
C ALA A 24 25.45 23.02 -16.65
N PHE A 25 25.63 24.33 -16.51
CA PHE A 25 24.81 25.19 -15.65
C PHE A 25 23.33 25.12 -16.04
N TRP A 26 23.00 25.33 -17.32
CA TRP A 26 21.61 25.26 -17.79
C TRP A 26 21.02 23.86 -17.69
N MET A 27 21.82 22.81 -17.91
CA MET A 27 21.40 21.41 -17.72
C MET A 27 21.00 21.11 -16.26
N MET A 28 21.59 21.79 -15.28
CA MET A 28 21.22 21.65 -13.87
C MET A 28 20.06 22.57 -13.48
N ILE A 29 20.04 23.81 -13.98
CA ILE A 29 19.06 24.82 -13.59
C ILE A 29 17.67 24.53 -14.16
N ILE A 30 17.56 24.04 -15.40
CA ILE A 30 16.26 23.76 -16.02
C ILE A 30 15.45 22.71 -15.24
N PRO A 31 16.00 21.54 -14.87
CA PRO A 31 15.30 20.58 -14.02
C PRO A 31 14.90 21.17 -12.67
N ILE A 32 15.77 21.96 -12.03
CA ILE A 32 15.47 22.60 -10.75
C ILE A 32 14.30 23.57 -10.88
N ILE A 33 14.28 24.41 -11.93
CA ILE A 33 13.18 25.35 -12.16
C ILE A 33 11.85 24.63 -12.42
N ILE A 34 11.87 23.46 -13.06
CA ILE A 34 10.67 22.66 -13.32
C ILE A 34 10.22 21.89 -12.07
N ASP A 35 11.15 21.27 -11.35
CA ASP A 35 10.85 20.39 -10.22
C ASP A 35 10.61 21.16 -8.91
N LEU A 36 11.19 22.35 -8.73
CA LEU A 36 11.05 23.13 -7.51
C LEU A 36 9.60 23.61 -7.30
N PRO A 37 8.90 24.24 -8.25
CA PRO A 37 7.48 24.58 -8.10
C PRO A 37 6.60 23.36 -7.88
N ARG A 38 6.88 22.25 -8.58
CA ARG A 38 6.16 20.98 -8.41
C ARG A 38 6.30 20.44 -6.99
N THR A 39 7.51 20.50 -6.41
CA THR A 39 7.82 20.01 -5.07
C THR A 39 7.25 20.93 -3.99
N LEU A 40 7.42 22.25 -4.15
CA LEU A 40 6.85 23.25 -3.25
C LEU A 40 5.32 23.19 -3.25
N GLY A 41 4.69 23.13 -4.43
CA GLY A 41 3.24 23.01 -4.58
C GLY A 41 2.68 21.77 -3.88
N LYS A 42 3.29 20.59 -4.10
CA LYS A 42 2.93 19.36 -3.38
C LYS A 42 3.08 19.51 -1.86
N THR A 43 4.16 20.14 -1.41
CA THR A 43 4.42 20.33 0.02
C THR A 43 3.38 21.24 0.67
N ILE A 44 3.01 22.34 0.00
CA ILE A 44 1.95 23.26 0.45
C ILE A 44 0.60 22.53 0.50
N ILE A 45 0.24 21.77 -0.53
CA ILE A 45 -1.02 21.00 -0.56
C ILE A 45 -1.04 19.96 0.57
N LEU A 46 0.04 19.20 0.75
CA LEU A 46 0.13 18.20 1.81
C LEU A 46 0.08 18.84 3.21
N PHE A 47 0.72 20.00 3.37
CA PHE A 47 0.69 20.76 4.63
C PHE A 47 -0.71 21.33 4.92
N ALA A 48 -1.35 21.92 3.92
CA ALA A 48 -2.72 22.43 4.02
C ALA A 48 -3.72 21.30 4.33
N ASP A 49 -3.58 20.14 3.68
CA ASP A 49 -4.39 18.95 3.95
C ASP A 49 -4.09 18.33 5.32
N ALA A 50 -2.83 18.33 5.77
CA ALA A 50 -2.47 17.90 7.12
C ALA A 50 -3.07 18.82 8.18
N LEU A 51 -3.01 20.13 7.99
CA LEU A 51 -3.62 21.12 8.87
C LEU A 51 -5.15 20.97 8.88
N SER A 52 -5.76 20.84 7.71
CA SER A 52 -7.20 20.61 7.56
C SER A 52 -7.64 19.32 8.27
N ARG A 53 -6.88 18.23 8.16
CA ARG A 53 -7.16 16.97 8.86
C ARG A 53 -7.04 17.10 10.38
N LYS A 54 -6.10 17.92 10.88
CA LYS A 54 -5.95 18.18 12.32
C LYS A 54 -7.12 19.00 12.88
N LEU A 55 -7.70 19.88 12.06
CA LEU A 55 -8.84 20.72 12.41
C LEU A 55 -10.20 20.04 12.19
N ARG A 56 -10.27 18.98 11.38
CA ARG A 56 -11.51 18.23 11.16
C ARG A 56 -11.93 17.49 12.44
N PRO A 57 -13.21 17.59 12.85
CA PRO A 57 -13.70 16.80 13.96
C PRO A 57 -13.53 15.31 13.64
N LYS A 58 -12.94 14.56 14.56
CA LYS A 58 -12.85 13.11 14.44
C LYS A 58 -14.27 12.56 14.55
N ARG A 59 -14.77 11.95 13.48
CA ARG A 59 -15.99 11.15 13.53
C ARG A 59 -15.63 9.81 14.14
N GLU A 60 -16.32 9.46 15.20
CA GLU A 60 -16.27 8.11 15.77
C GLU A 60 -17.22 7.20 14.99
N LEU A 61 -16.90 5.91 14.96
CA LEU A 61 -17.79 4.91 14.38
C LEU A 61 -18.99 4.69 15.31
N GLU A 62 -20.20 4.82 14.78
CA GLU A 62 -21.42 4.44 15.53
C GLU A 62 -21.45 2.94 15.86
N ARG A 63 -20.93 2.12 14.95
CA ARG A 63 -20.71 0.68 15.13
C ARG A 63 -19.50 0.23 14.30
N TYR A 64 -18.89 -0.88 14.69
CA TYR A 64 -17.88 -1.55 13.88
C TYR A 64 -18.57 -2.38 12.79
N PRO A 65 -18.45 -2.04 11.49
CA PRO A 65 -19.04 -2.81 10.40
C PRO A 65 -18.47 -4.23 10.34
N SER A 66 -19.20 -5.19 9.76
CA SER A 66 -18.61 -6.50 9.49
C SER A 66 -17.51 -6.41 8.43
N ILE A 67 -16.43 -7.17 8.59
CA ILE A 67 -15.30 -7.18 7.65
C ILE A 67 -15.04 -8.58 7.10
N SER A 68 -14.68 -8.65 5.83
CA SER A 68 -14.15 -9.85 5.18
C SER A 68 -12.72 -9.61 4.72
N VAL A 69 -11.77 -10.29 5.34
CA VAL A 69 -10.38 -10.28 4.89
C VAL A 69 -10.21 -11.37 3.83
N ILE A 70 -9.76 -11.00 2.64
CA ILE A 70 -9.59 -11.91 1.50
C ILE A 70 -8.10 -12.04 1.20
N VAL A 71 -7.55 -13.24 1.39
CA VAL A 71 -6.11 -13.53 1.30
C VAL A 71 -5.84 -14.45 0.11
N PRO A 72 -5.47 -13.92 -1.07
CA PRO A 72 -4.98 -14.75 -2.17
C PRO A 72 -3.56 -15.25 -1.88
N ALA A 73 -3.30 -16.52 -2.18
CA ALA A 73 -2.00 -17.13 -2.00
C ALA A 73 -1.70 -18.10 -3.14
N HIS A 74 -0.47 -18.02 -3.66
CA HIS A 74 0.08 -18.94 -4.65
C HIS A 74 1.55 -19.19 -4.29
N ASN A 75 1.90 -20.43 -3.96
CA ASN A 75 3.25 -20.82 -3.54
C ASN A 75 3.83 -19.98 -2.38
N MET A 76 3.07 -19.88 -1.29
CA MET A 76 3.35 -19.08 -0.09
C MET A 76 3.57 -19.96 1.15
N GLU A 77 4.14 -21.16 1.00
CA GLU A 77 4.26 -22.11 2.11
C GLU A 77 5.09 -21.57 3.29
N SER A 78 6.01 -20.64 3.04
CA SER A 78 6.87 -20.05 4.07
C SER A 78 6.18 -18.97 4.91
N THR A 79 5.13 -18.32 4.39
CA THR A 79 4.51 -17.14 5.01
C THR A 79 3.05 -17.33 5.40
N ILE A 80 2.32 -18.24 4.72
CA ILE A 80 0.86 -18.33 4.83
C ILE A 80 0.35 -18.60 6.25
N GLU A 81 1.04 -19.47 7.01
CA GLU A 81 0.62 -19.81 8.39
C GLU A 81 0.70 -18.56 9.27
N ARG A 82 1.83 -17.85 9.22
CA ARG A 82 2.05 -16.62 9.98
C ARG A 82 1.08 -15.51 9.58
N CYS A 83 0.74 -15.41 8.29
CA CYS A 83 -0.27 -14.48 7.79
C CYS A 83 -1.63 -14.76 8.45
N ILE A 84 -2.11 -16.01 8.35
CA ILE A 84 -3.39 -16.45 8.91
C ILE A 84 -3.43 -16.26 10.43
N GLU A 85 -2.37 -16.67 11.15
CA GLU A 85 -2.25 -16.49 12.60
C GLU A 85 -2.36 -15.01 12.98
N SER A 86 -1.63 -14.13 12.30
CA SER A 86 -1.69 -12.69 12.60
C SER A 86 -3.08 -12.10 12.39
N LEU A 87 -3.80 -12.52 11.34
CA LEU A 87 -5.17 -12.08 11.08
C LEU A 87 -6.15 -12.62 12.13
N LEU A 88 -5.95 -13.84 12.60
CA LEU A 88 -6.75 -14.43 13.67
C LEU A 88 -6.54 -13.71 15.00
N GLU A 89 -5.29 -13.36 15.32
CA GLU A 89 -4.90 -12.62 16.54
C GLU A 89 -5.25 -11.13 16.50
N ALA A 90 -5.40 -10.55 15.31
CA ALA A 90 -5.77 -9.15 15.15
C ALA A 90 -7.11 -8.85 15.84
N TYR A 91 -7.09 -7.85 16.73
CA TYR A 91 -8.27 -7.44 17.47
C TYR A 91 -9.23 -6.69 16.54
N TYR A 92 -10.50 -7.09 16.58
CA TYR A 92 -11.57 -6.38 15.89
C TYR A 92 -12.87 -6.48 16.71
N PRO A 93 -13.49 -5.37 17.11
CA PRO A 93 -14.72 -5.40 17.91
C PRO A 93 -15.96 -5.90 17.16
N GLY A 94 -15.98 -5.75 15.83
CA GLY A 94 -17.10 -6.18 14.98
C GLY A 94 -16.98 -7.64 14.52
N LYS A 95 -17.89 -8.07 13.63
CA LYS A 95 -17.78 -9.38 12.98
C LYS A 95 -16.60 -9.39 12.02
N LYS A 96 -15.71 -10.37 12.19
CA LYS A 96 -14.51 -10.59 11.36
C LYS A 96 -14.61 -11.97 10.72
N GLU A 97 -14.49 -12.02 9.40
CA GLU A 97 -14.27 -13.27 8.67
C GLU A 97 -12.96 -13.19 7.87
N ILE A 98 -12.33 -14.35 7.70
CA ILE A 98 -11.10 -14.51 6.92
C ILE A 98 -11.37 -15.56 5.86
N ILE A 99 -11.07 -15.22 4.62
CA ILE A 99 -11.23 -16.06 3.44
C ILE A 99 -9.87 -16.17 2.79
N VAL A 100 -9.32 -17.37 2.78
CA VAL A 100 -8.01 -17.66 2.17
C VAL A 100 -8.25 -18.40 0.86
N ILE A 101 -7.63 -17.91 -0.20
CA ILE A 101 -7.73 -18.51 -1.53
C ILE A 101 -6.38 -19.14 -1.87
N ASP A 102 -6.35 -20.46 -2.02
CA ASP A 102 -5.27 -21.15 -2.72
C ASP A 102 -5.50 -21.00 -4.23
N ASP A 103 -4.70 -20.16 -4.88
CA ASP A 103 -4.77 -19.90 -6.32
C ASP A 103 -3.94 -20.94 -7.09
N GLY A 104 -4.24 -22.23 -6.88
CA GLY A 104 -3.58 -23.34 -7.57
C GLY A 104 -2.10 -23.51 -7.22
N SER A 105 -1.74 -23.47 -5.92
CA SER A 105 -0.35 -23.69 -5.50
C SER A 105 0.12 -25.12 -5.79
N THR A 106 1.41 -25.25 -6.08
CA THR A 106 2.11 -26.52 -6.35
C THR A 106 2.98 -26.98 -5.17
N ASP A 107 3.14 -26.14 -4.15
CA ASP A 107 3.91 -26.41 -2.93
C ASP A 107 2.98 -26.81 -1.75
N ARG A 108 3.47 -26.75 -0.51
CA ARG A 108 2.67 -27.11 0.68
C ARG A 108 1.73 -26.01 1.18
N THR A 109 1.51 -24.95 0.41
CA THR A 109 0.65 -23.82 0.79
C THR A 109 -0.75 -24.27 1.17
N PHE A 110 -1.41 -25.07 0.32
CA PHE A 110 -2.76 -25.55 0.60
C PHE A 110 -2.83 -26.45 1.83
N GLU A 111 -1.87 -27.38 1.98
CA GLU A 111 -1.76 -28.26 3.14
C GLU A 111 -1.66 -27.45 4.44
N LYS A 112 -0.84 -26.40 4.44
CA LYS A 112 -0.67 -25.50 5.58
C LYS A 112 -1.94 -24.72 5.91
N MET A 113 -2.69 -24.25 4.90
CA MET A 113 -3.98 -23.60 5.12
C MET A 113 -4.99 -24.52 5.80
N LEU A 114 -5.02 -25.81 5.45
CA LEU A 114 -6.02 -26.77 5.97
C LEU A 114 -6.00 -26.90 7.50
N LYS A 115 -4.86 -26.61 8.15
CA LYS A 115 -4.76 -26.55 9.62
C LYS A 115 -5.72 -25.53 10.25
N TYR A 116 -6.16 -24.54 9.48
CA TYR A 116 -7.01 -23.43 9.92
C TYR A 116 -8.47 -23.53 9.42
N ARG A 117 -8.86 -24.64 8.76
CA ARG A 117 -10.18 -24.80 8.11
C ARG A 117 -11.38 -24.57 9.03
N ASP A 118 -11.22 -24.78 10.34
CA ASP A 118 -12.28 -24.60 11.34
C ASP A 118 -12.39 -23.14 11.81
N ARG A 119 -11.42 -22.29 11.44
CA ARG A 119 -11.31 -20.88 11.85
C ARG A 119 -11.38 -19.90 10.69
N VAL A 120 -11.09 -20.34 9.46
CA VAL A 120 -11.11 -19.52 8.25
C VAL A 120 -11.81 -20.27 7.11
N LYS A 121 -12.39 -19.53 6.16
CA LYS A 121 -12.91 -20.12 4.92
C LYS A 121 -11.75 -20.34 3.95
N ILE A 122 -11.63 -21.54 3.40
CA ILE A 122 -10.57 -21.88 2.44
C ILE A 122 -11.23 -22.18 1.10
N ILE A 123 -10.75 -21.52 0.05
CA ILE A 123 -11.20 -21.73 -1.33
C ILE A 123 -10.00 -22.16 -2.13
N ARG A 124 -10.11 -23.26 -2.87
CA ARG A 124 -9.04 -23.73 -3.75
C ARG A 124 -9.45 -23.60 -5.21
N ARG A 125 -8.60 -22.98 -6.01
CA ARG A 125 -8.69 -22.98 -7.48
C ARG A 125 -7.92 -24.18 -8.03
N LYS A 126 -8.45 -24.79 -9.10
CA LYS A 126 -7.78 -25.92 -9.77
C LYS A 126 -6.47 -25.50 -10.42
N GLU A 127 -6.46 -24.30 -10.98
CA GLU A 127 -5.34 -23.74 -11.73
C GLU A 127 -5.05 -22.32 -11.25
N CYS A 128 -3.78 -21.93 -11.34
CA CYS A 128 -3.34 -20.58 -11.03
C CYS A 128 -4.00 -19.58 -11.97
N SER A 129 -4.61 -18.55 -11.39
CA SER A 129 -5.30 -17.51 -12.15
C SER A 129 -4.36 -16.57 -12.91
N GLY A 130 -3.06 -16.63 -12.62
CA GLY A 130 -2.03 -15.75 -13.16
C GLY A 130 -2.09 -14.31 -12.65
N THR A 131 -3.13 -13.91 -11.91
CA THR A 131 -3.25 -12.55 -11.38
C THR A 131 -3.90 -12.50 -10.00
N ARG A 132 -3.32 -11.68 -9.12
CA ARG A 132 -3.89 -11.42 -7.79
C ARG A 132 -5.36 -10.98 -7.83
N ALA A 133 -5.73 -10.17 -8.81
CA ALA A 133 -7.10 -9.65 -8.93
C ALA A 133 -8.13 -10.77 -9.14
N VAL A 134 -7.83 -11.75 -10.00
CA VAL A 134 -8.73 -12.89 -10.24
C VAL A 134 -8.80 -13.79 -9.00
N ALA A 135 -7.69 -14.02 -8.32
CA ALA A 135 -7.68 -14.75 -7.06
C ALA A 135 -8.58 -14.07 -6.01
N VAL A 136 -8.42 -12.76 -5.77
CA VAL A 136 -9.27 -11.98 -4.84
C VAL A 136 -10.74 -12.06 -5.24
N ASN A 137 -11.06 -11.86 -6.52
CA ASN A 137 -12.42 -11.91 -7.03
C ASN A 137 -13.09 -13.28 -6.82
N THR A 138 -12.31 -14.35 -6.76
CA THR A 138 -12.80 -15.71 -6.45
C THR A 138 -13.34 -15.79 -5.02
N GLY A 139 -12.79 -15.03 -4.07
CA GLY A 139 -13.25 -15.00 -2.68
C GLY A 139 -14.45 -14.10 -2.43
N ILE A 140 -14.70 -13.10 -3.28
CA ILE A 140 -15.76 -12.09 -3.06
C ILE A 140 -17.15 -12.73 -2.91
N PRO A 141 -17.59 -13.69 -3.75
CA PRO A 141 -18.91 -14.32 -3.59
C PRO A 141 -19.12 -15.03 -2.24
N PHE A 142 -18.03 -15.47 -1.59
CA PHE A 142 -18.07 -16.18 -0.31
C PHE A 142 -17.95 -15.26 0.91
N SER A 143 -17.82 -13.95 0.65
CA SER A 143 -17.76 -12.90 1.65
C SER A 143 -19.15 -12.38 2.03
N SER A 144 -19.30 -11.99 3.29
CA SER A 144 -20.52 -11.50 3.94
C SER A 144 -20.31 -10.16 4.67
N GLY A 145 -19.08 -9.66 4.71
CA GLY A 145 -18.71 -8.40 5.32
C GLY A 145 -19.25 -7.20 4.57
N GLU A 146 -19.60 -6.15 5.32
CA GLU A 146 -19.92 -4.83 4.80
C GLU A 146 -18.69 -4.20 4.13
N LEU A 147 -17.49 -4.47 4.67
CA LEU A 147 -16.21 -4.05 4.11
C LEU A 147 -15.38 -5.25 3.66
N LEU A 148 -14.84 -5.17 2.45
CA LEU A 148 -13.92 -6.16 1.90
C LEU A 148 -12.49 -5.65 2.03
N ILE A 149 -11.59 -6.50 2.55
CA ILE A 149 -10.19 -6.17 2.79
C ILE A 149 -9.29 -7.18 2.08
N PRO A 150 -8.91 -6.96 0.80
CA PRO A 150 -7.90 -7.77 0.15
C PRO A 150 -6.55 -7.61 0.85
N PHE A 151 -5.94 -8.71 1.28
CA PHE A 151 -4.74 -8.75 2.11
C PHE A 151 -3.72 -9.73 1.57
N ASP A 152 -2.43 -9.40 1.60
CA ASP A 152 -1.40 -10.22 0.96
C ASP A 152 -0.88 -11.34 1.87
N ALA A 153 -0.65 -12.52 1.29
CA ALA A 153 -0.24 -13.72 2.03
C ALA A 153 1.22 -13.69 2.54
N ASP A 154 2.04 -12.76 2.05
CA ASP A 154 3.42 -12.52 2.51
C ASP A 154 3.51 -11.45 3.61
N THR A 155 2.37 -10.90 4.02
CA THR A 155 2.26 -9.84 5.01
C THR A 155 1.59 -10.36 6.28
N PHE A 156 1.91 -9.75 7.42
CA PHE A 156 1.21 -9.98 8.68
C PHE A 156 0.74 -8.65 9.27
N VAL A 157 -0.33 -8.73 10.04
CA VAL A 157 -1.06 -7.57 10.52
C VAL A 157 -0.70 -7.25 11.97
N GLU A 158 -0.65 -5.97 12.32
CA GLU A 158 -0.53 -5.54 13.71
C GLU A 158 -1.87 -5.71 14.44
N ARG A 159 -1.83 -5.97 15.75
CA ARG A 159 -3.03 -6.25 16.57
C ARG A 159 -4.14 -5.23 16.39
N THR A 160 -3.84 -3.94 16.18
CA THR A 160 -4.84 -2.87 16.05
C THR A 160 -5.12 -2.42 14.61
N ALA A 161 -4.46 -3.00 13.61
CA ALA A 161 -4.51 -2.45 12.25
C ALA A 161 -5.91 -2.56 11.60
N LEU A 162 -6.67 -3.64 11.88
CA LEU A 162 -8.04 -3.79 11.38
C LEU A 162 -8.99 -2.74 11.95
N VAL A 163 -8.80 -2.34 13.22
CA VAL A 163 -9.55 -1.22 13.81
C VAL A 163 -9.20 0.08 13.09
N ASN A 164 -7.90 0.31 12.86
CA ASN A 164 -7.42 1.56 12.27
C ASN A 164 -7.80 1.73 10.80
N ILE A 165 -7.86 0.65 10.00
CA ILE A 165 -8.27 0.73 8.60
C ILE A 165 -9.77 1.02 8.44
N VAL A 166 -10.59 0.65 9.44
CA VAL A 166 -12.04 0.83 9.41
C VAL A 166 -12.47 2.21 9.91
N LYS A 167 -11.72 2.85 10.83
CA LYS A 167 -12.03 4.18 11.40
C LYS A 167 -12.46 5.24 10.37
N PRO A 168 -11.79 5.40 9.20
CA PRO A 168 -12.19 6.44 8.25
C PRO A 168 -13.57 6.23 7.63
N PHE A 169 -14.13 5.02 7.65
CA PHE A 169 -15.50 4.75 7.19
C PHE A 169 -16.59 5.34 8.10
N ALA A 170 -16.22 5.96 9.23
CA ALA A 170 -17.12 6.81 10.01
C ALA A 170 -17.64 8.01 9.19
N ASP A 171 -16.92 8.43 8.15
CA ASP A 171 -17.48 9.34 7.15
C ASP A 171 -18.17 8.53 6.02
N PRO A 172 -19.49 8.63 5.84
CA PRO A 172 -20.20 7.92 4.77
C PRO A 172 -19.73 8.31 3.36
N LYS A 173 -19.00 9.44 3.20
CA LYS A 173 -18.38 9.83 1.93
C LYS A 173 -17.14 8.98 1.57
N VAL A 174 -16.59 8.22 2.51
CA VAL A 174 -15.40 7.38 2.28
C VAL A 174 -15.83 6.05 1.65
N GLY A 175 -15.46 5.88 0.38
CA GLY A 175 -15.68 4.62 -0.36
C GLY A 175 -14.55 3.59 -0.20
N ALA A 176 -13.34 4.05 0.14
CA ALA A 176 -12.12 3.27 0.12
C ALA A 176 -11.10 3.80 1.14
N VAL A 177 -10.36 2.89 1.79
CA VAL A 177 -9.22 3.23 2.65
C VAL A 177 -8.07 2.28 2.33
N SER A 178 -6.88 2.82 2.12
CA SER A 178 -5.66 2.02 1.98
C SER A 178 -4.84 2.08 3.27
N GLY A 179 -4.29 0.93 3.66
CA GLY A 179 -3.37 0.82 4.80
C GLY A 179 -1.94 1.24 4.43
N ASN A 180 -1.16 1.66 5.41
CA ASN A 180 0.28 1.85 5.21
C ASN A 180 1.01 0.53 5.49
N VAL A 181 1.69 0.00 4.48
CA VAL A 181 2.49 -1.24 4.59
C VAL A 181 3.91 -0.83 4.95
N ARG A 182 4.47 -1.45 5.99
CA ARG A 182 5.83 -1.16 6.46
C ARG A 182 6.71 -2.39 6.33
N VAL A 183 7.96 -2.16 5.92
CA VAL A 183 8.99 -3.19 5.84
C VAL A 183 9.35 -3.68 7.24
N PHE A 184 9.06 -4.94 7.54
CA PHE A 184 9.31 -5.49 8.87
C PHE A 184 10.81 -5.59 9.20
N ASN A 185 11.63 -6.04 8.24
CA ASN A 185 13.05 -6.31 8.43
C ASN A 185 13.96 -5.08 8.29
N HIS A 186 13.41 -3.86 8.31
CA HIS A 186 14.15 -2.61 8.08
C HIS A 186 15.35 -2.36 9.03
N LYS A 187 15.52 -3.14 10.10
CA LYS A 187 16.64 -3.01 11.04
C LYS A 187 17.77 -4.01 10.83
N GLN A 188 17.64 -4.97 9.91
CA GLN A 188 18.59 -6.08 9.81
C GLN A 188 19.92 -5.69 9.15
N ASN A 189 19.89 -4.84 8.12
CA ASN A 189 21.11 -4.42 7.41
C ASN A 189 20.90 -3.09 6.67
N LEU A 190 21.97 -2.55 6.07
CA LEU A 190 21.91 -1.28 5.35
C LEU A 190 20.98 -1.35 4.11
N LEU A 191 20.97 -2.48 3.41
CA LEU A 191 20.12 -2.68 2.23
C LEU A 191 18.63 -2.62 2.58
N THR A 192 18.21 -3.30 3.64
CA THR A 192 16.82 -3.28 4.14
C THR A 192 16.41 -1.91 4.68
N LYS A 193 17.36 -1.12 5.22
CA LYS A 193 17.12 0.30 5.56
C LYS A 193 16.88 1.13 4.30
N VAL A 194 17.73 1.00 3.28
CA VAL A 194 17.55 1.72 2.00
C VAL A 194 16.23 1.33 1.34
N GLN A 195 15.92 0.04 1.28
CA GLN A 195 14.64 -0.47 0.79
C GLN A 195 13.46 0.10 1.59
N ALA A 196 13.57 0.18 2.92
CA ALA A 196 12.53 0.80 3.74
C ALA A 196 12.36 2.30 3.44
N TYR A 197 13.45 3.05 3.24
CA TYR A 197 13.38 4.46 2.85
C TYR A 197 12.78 4.66 1.46
N GLU A 198 13.14 3.82 0.49
CA GLU A 198 12.54 3.82 -0.84
C GLU A 198 11.04 3.52 -0.77
N TYR A 199 10.65 2.51 0.00
CA TYR A 199 9.25 2.14 0.19
C TYR A 199 8.45 3.26 0.85
N MET A 200 9.01 3.90 1.89
CA MET A 200 8.39 5.05 2.56
C MET A 200 8.23 6.24 1.60
N THR A 201 9.28 6.61 0.85
CA THR A 201 9.25 7.77 -0.04
C THR A 201 8.32 7.55 -1.25
N SER A 202 8.36 6.37 -1.87
CA SER A 202 7.53 6.02 -3.03
C SER A 202 6.05 5.84 -2.67
N MET A 203 5.75 5.12 -1.58
CA MET A 203 4.36 4.81 -1.23
C MET A 203 3.67 5.92 -0.43
N GLU A 204 4.33 6.59 0.52
CA GLU A 204 3.64 7.55 1.38
C GLU A 204 3.30 8.86 0.67
N ILE A 205 4.14 9.30 -0.26
CA ILE A 205 3.91 10.52 -1.05
C ILE A 205 3.06 10.21 -2.27
N GLY A 206 3.33 9.08 -2.95
CA GLY A 206 2.61 8.64 -4.13
C GLY A 206 1.14 8.26 -3.87
N ARG A 207 0.80 7.75 -2.67
CA ARG A 207 -0.58 7.36 -2.31
C ARG A 207 -1.43 8.49 -1.73
N LYS A 208 -0.82 9.55 -1.18
CA LYS A 208 -1.55 10.68 -0.56
C LYS A 208 -2.08 11.69 -1.58
N VAL A 209 -1.47 11.79 -2.76
CA VAL A 209 -1.75 12.84 -3.75
C VAL A 209 -2.81 12.45 -4.82
N PRO A 210 -2.93 11.19 -5.31
CA PRO A 210 -3.88 10.84 -6.37
C PRO A 210 -5.27 10.37 -5.91
N SER A 211 -5.73 10.65 -4.69
CA SER A 211 -7.04 10.13 -4.24
C SER A 211 -8.27 10.77 -4.91
N ASP A 212 -8.07 11.66 -5.90
CA ASP A 212 -9.15 12.21 -6.74
C ASP A 212 -9.17 11.54 -8.14
N ARG A 213 -10.29 10.87 -8.43
CA ARG A 213 -10.83 10.49 -9.75
C ARG A 213 -9.96 9.61 -10.67
N ARG A 214 -10.10 8.29 -10.53
CA ARG A 214 -10.67 7.36 -11.55
C ARG A 214 -10.15 5.92 -11.53
N ASN A 215 -9.03 5.61 -10.87
CA ASN A 215 -8.67 4.23 -10.53
C ASN A 215 -7.35 4.21 -9.74
N PRO A 216 -7.32 3.71 -8.51
CA PRO A 216 -6.07 3.38 -7.85
C PRO A 216 -5.98 1.86 -7.65
N ILE A 217 -5.15 1.20 -8.47
CA ILE A 217 -4.78 -0.22 -8.34
C ILE A 217 -3.48 -0.24 -7.52
N ASP A 218 -3.52 -0.74 -6.27
CA ASP A 218 -2.46 -1.59 -5.65
C ASP A 218 -2.59 -1.85 -4.13
N SER A 219 -2.01 -2.98 -3.72
CA SER A 219 -2.01 -3.74 -2.45
C SER A 219 -2.46 -3.09 -1.12
N ALA A 220 -3.40 -3.78 -0.47
CA ALA A 220 -4.11 -3.50 0.79
C ALA A 220 -5.10 -2.31 0.77
N TRP A 221 -6.30 -2.59 0.25
CA TRP A 221 -7.45 -1.71 0.39
C TRP A 221 -8.48 -2.31 1.32
N SER A 222 -9.29 -1.45 1.91
CA SER A 222 -10.62 -1.80 2.37
C SER A 222 -11.62 -0.99 1.56
N PHE A 223 -12.69 -1.62 1.10
CA PHE A 223 -13.73 -0.97 0.31
C PHE A 223 -15.10 -1.32 0.86
N ARG A 224 -16.03 -0.38 0.79
CA ARG A 224 -17.44 -0.64 1.09
C ARG A 224 -18.04 -1.48 -0.04
N ARG A 225 -18.62 -2.63 0.30
CA ARG A 225 -19.34 -3.45 -0.68
C ARG A 225 -20.51 -2.62 -1.23
N ARG A 226 -20.59 -2.43 -2.55
CA ARG A 226 -21.84 -1.93 -3.15
C ARG A 226 -22.91 -3.01 -2.92
N PRO A 227 -24.15 -2.64 -2.57
CA PRO A 227 -25.26 -3.58 -2.59
C PRO A 227 -25.22 -4.31 -3.93
N SER A 228 -25.22 -5.65 -3.93
CA SER A 228 -25.37 -6.40 -5.16
C SER A 228 -26.65 -5.90 -5.81
N ARG A 229 -26.53 -5.29 -7.00
CA ARG A 229 -27.71 -5.21 -7.86
C ARG A 229 -28.07 -6.67 -8.12
N ASP A 230 -29.27 -7.05 -7.70
CA ASP A 230 -29.82 -8.37 -7.94
C ASP A 230 -29.57 -8.75 -9.41
N LEU A 231 -28.90 -9.87 -9.61
CA LEU A 231 -28.79 -10.60 -10.87
C LEU A 231 -29.55 -11.91 -10.69
#